data_AF-A0A537NLP0-F1
#
_entry.id   AF-A0A537NLP0-F1
#
_cell.length_a   1.000
_cell.length_b   1.000
_cell.length_c   1.000
_cell.angle_alpha   90.00
_cell.angle_beta   90.00
_cell.angle_gamma   90.00
#
_symmetry.space_group_name_H-M   'P 1'
#
loop_
_entity.id
_entity.type
_entity.pdbx_description
1 polymer ?
#
loop_
_entity_poly.entity_id
_entity_poly.type
_entity_poly.pdbx_seq_one_letter_code
_entity_poly.pdbx_strand_id
1 'polypeptide(L)'
;MAQQSAQPVASTEHIPAREHGRGFPPFDSHSFPSQLLWLALTFIALYLLMARVALPRIGSIVEGRRQHIADDLAQAQALKTESDAALAAHEKALNEARNRAQTLANETRAKASAEAEARRREVDAKLATHVSEAEKRIAATRSAAMSGVRGIAAEAASAIVERLIGVKPGQQEIGNAINAAVEQ
;
A
#
# COMPACT_ATOMS: atom_id res chain seq x y z
N MET A 1 100.68 75.06 67.26
CA MET A 1 101.51 73.94 66.76
C MET A 1 101.11 72.71 67.56
N ALA A 2 100.68 71.63 66.98
CA ALA A 2 100.40 71.31 65.60
C ALA A 2 99.52 70.07 65.60
N GLN A 3 98.83 69.89 64.48
CA GLN A 3 98.50 68.59 63.90
C GLN A 3 97.61 67.66 64.73
N GLN A 4 96.38 67.49 64.26
CA GLN A 4 95.60 66.31 64.61
C GLN A 4 94.69 65.93 63.42
N SER A 5 94.89 64.74 62.87
CA SER A 5 94.33 64.25 61.61
C SER A 5 93.15 63.28 61.81
N ALA A 6 91.99 63.64 61.22
CA ALA A 6 90.81 62.85 60.75
C ALA A 6 89.94 62.02 61.74
N GLN A 7 88.63 61.94 61.45
CA GLN A 7 87.47 62.03 62.37
C GLN A 7 86.51 60.77 62.37
N PRO A 8 85.45 60.66 63.22
CA PRO A 8 85.29 59.59 64.21
C PRO A 8 84.15 58.59 63.99
N VAL A 9 84.27 57.42 64.64
CA VAL A 9 83.38 56.26 64.59
C VAL A 9 82.36 56.24 65.74
N ALA A 10 81.06 56.32 65.44
CA ALA A 10 79.95 55.78 66.26
C ALA A 10 78.60 55.96 65.55
N SER A 11 77.81 54.89 65.44
CA SER A 11 76.34 54.98 65.28
C SER A 11 75.67 53.70 65.82
N THR A 12 75.43 53.75 67.13
CA THR A 12 74.29 53.22 67.89
C THR A 12 73.63 51.90 67.46
N GLU A 13 73.92 50.85 68.23
CA GLU A 13 73.02 49.72 68.42
C GLU A 13 71.67 50.21 68.98
N HIS A 14 70.57 49.94 68.28
CA HIS A 14 69.25 49.88 68.88
C HIS A 14 68.84 48.42 69.01
N ILE A 15 69.23 47.80 70.12
CA ILE A 15 68.71 46.50 70.56
C ILE A 15 67.56 46.81 71.53
N PRO A 16 66.28 46.67 71.13
CA PRO A 16 65.21 46.69 72.11
C PRO A 16 65.28 45.44 72.98
N ALA A 17 65.04 45.66 74.26
CA ALA A 17 65.23 44.73 75.36
C ALA A 17 64.38 43.45 75.27
N ARG A 18 64.86 42.42 75.99
CA ARG A 18 64.29 41.07 76.12
C ARG A 18 62.78 41.06 76.42
N GLU A 19 62.05 40.19 75.73
CA GLU A 19 60.81 39.57 76.23
C GLU A 19 60.81 38.06 75.94
N HIS A 20 60.49 37.27 76.96
CA HIS A 20 60.34 35.82 76.90
C HIS A 20 59.05 35.42 76.16
N GLY A 21 59.14 34.44 75.25
CA GLY A 21 58.00 33.58 74.90
C GLY A 21 57.19 33.91 73.63
N ARG A 22 57.82 34.21 72.48
CA ARG A 22 57.10 34.28 71.20
C ARG A 22 57.43 33.07 70.33
N GLY A 23 56.45 32.17 70.17
CA GLY A 23 56.54 30.96 69.34
C GLY A 23 56.87 31.27 67.88
N PHE A 24 57.15 30.21 67.11
CA PHE A 24 57.54 30.27 65.69
C PHE A 24 56.67 31.30 64.91
N PRO A 25 57.26 32.32 64.26
CA PRO A 25 56.54 33.48 63.70
C PRO A 25 55.28 33.20 62.85
N PRO A 26 55.19 32.12 62.05
CA PRO A 26 53.98 31.84 61.28
C PRO A 26 52.81 31.27 62.11
N PHE A 27 52.99 31.01 63.41
CA PHE A 27 51.91 30.54 64.31
C PHE A 27 51.52 31.60 65.36
N ASP A 28 51.76 32.88 65.08
CA ASP A 28 51.39 33.97 65.98
C ASP A 28 49.87 34.20 65.97
N SER A 29 49.21 33.86 67.09
CA SER A 29 47.76 33.67 67.15
C SER A 29 46.94 34.95 66.99
N HIS A 30 47.59 36.10 67.14
CA HIS A 30 47.00 37.42 66.97
C HIS A 30 46.62 37.73 65.50
N SER A 31 47.20 37.02 64.52
CA SER A 31 46.92 37.23 63.09
C SER A 31 45.77 36.36 62.54
N PHE A 32 45.44 35.26 63.21
CA PHE A 32 44.39 34.33 62.77
C PHE A 32 43.00 34.96 62.65
N PRO A 33 42.52 35.84 63.56
CA PRO A 33 41.19 36.43 63.43
C PRO A 33 40.98 37.22 62.12
N SER A 34 42.00 37.96 61.69
CA SER A 34 41.95 38.72 60.42
C SER A 34 41.96 37.80 59.21
N GLN A 35 42.79 36.76 59.22
CA GLN A 35 42.83 35.74 58.17
C GLN A 35 41.50 34.99 58.06
N LEU A 36 40.91 34.60 59.20
CA LEU A 36 39.61 33.93 59.25
C LEU A 36 38.48 34.85 58.79
N LEU A 37 38.52 36.15 59.12
CA LEU A 37 37.54 37.12 58.65
C LEU A 37 37.61 37.29 57.12
N TRP A 38 38.82 37.45 56.56
CA TRP A 38 38.99 37.56 55.11
C TRP A 38 38.66 36.26 54.38
N LEU A 39 39.02 35.11 54.94
CA LEU A 39 38.64 33.79 54.45
C LEU A 39 37.11 33.66 54.42
N ALA A 40 36.42 34.01 55.51
CA ALA A 40 34.96 33.96 55.57
C ALA A 40 34.34 34.91 54.53
N LEU A 41 34.85 36.14 54.41
CA LEU A 41 34.33 37.12 53.45
C LEU A 41 34.47 36.63 52.00
N THR A 42 35.67 36.17 51.61
CA THR A 42 35.95 35.66 50.27
C THR A 42 35.21 34.35 49.99
N PHE A 43 35.11 33.47 50.98
CA PHE A 43 34.35 32.22 50.87
C PHE A 43 32.85 32.48 50.69
N ILE A 44 32.26 33.41 51.44
CA ILE A 44 30.85 33.81 51.27
C ILE A 44 30.64 34.43 49.89
N ALA A 45 31.54 35.32 49.45
CA ALA A 45 31.45 35.91 48.12
C ALA A 45 31.52 34.84 47.01
N LEU A 46 32.45 33.89 47.11
CA LEU A 46 32.57 32.77 46.18
C LEU A 46 31.34 31.85 46.23
N TYR A 47 30.84 31.55 47.43
CA TYR A 47 29.64 30.73 47.62
C TYR A 47 28.42 31.36 46.94
N LEU A 48 28.20 32.66 47.12
CA LEU A 48 27.12 33.38 46.46
C LEU A 48 27.27 33.37 44.94
N LEU A 49 28.50 33.53 44.43
CA LEU A 49 28.77 33.46 42.99
C LEU A 49 28.49 32.07 42.42
N MET A 50 28.87 31.00 43.12
CA MET A 50 28.54 29.63 42.73
C MET A 50 27.05 29.33 42.81
N ALA A 51 26.41 29.71 43.92
CA ALA A 51 25.00 29.47 44.16
C ALA A 51 24.12 30.19 43.13
N ARG A 52 24.49 31.43 42.76
CA ARG A 52 23.66 32.27 41.89
C ARG A 52 24.02 32.22 40.41
N VAL A 53 25.22 31.75 40.04
CA VAL A 53 25.67 31.74 38.64
C VAL A 53 26.03 30.34 38.15
N ALA A 54 26.90 29.60 38.85
CA ALA A 54 27.38 28.32 38.35
C ALA A 54 26.32 27.22 38.43
N LEU A 55 25.66 27.06 39.59
CA LEU A 55 24.59 26.07 39.78
C LEU A 55 23.43 26.25 38.80
N PRO A 56 22.84 27.46 38.62
CA PRO A 56 21.73 27.63 37.67
C PRO A 56 22.16 27.40 36.22
N ARG A 57 23.39 27.76 35.82
CA ARG A 57 23.90 27.48 34.47
C ARG A 57 24.05 25.98 34.19
N ILE A 58 24.54 25.21 35.16
CA ILE A 58 24.65 23.76 35.01
C ILE A 58 23.25 23.13 34.98
N GLY A 59 22.35 23.59 35.87
CA GLY A 59 20.95 23.17 35.91
C GLY A 59 20.24 23.40 34.57
N SER A 60 20.39 24.58 33.97
CA SER A 60 19.77 24.89 32.68
C SER A 60 20.27 24.02 31.53
N ILE A 61 21.55 23.63 31.53
CA ILE A 61 22.11 22.75 30.49
C ILE A 61 21.57 21.32 30.63
N VAL A 62 21.52 20.82 31.87
CA VAL A 62 20.98 19.47 32.14
C VAL A 62 19.50 19.41 31.77
N GLU A 63 18.73 20.44 32.14
CA GLU A 63 17.31 20.50 31.82
C GLU A 63 17.08 20.65 30.31
N GLY A 64 17.84 21.50 29.62
CA GLY A 64 17.76 21.63 28.17
C GLY A 64 18.02 20.30 27.44
N ARG A 65 19.03 19.53 27.88
CA ARG A 65 19.27 18.19 27.31
C ARG A 65 18.13 17.22 27.59
N ARG A 66 17.59 17.22 28.81
CA ARG A 66 16.45 16.35 29.16
C ARG A 66 15.23 16.70 28.31
N GLN A 67 14.95 17.99 28.14
CA GLN A 67 13.84 18.46 27.33
C GLN A 67 14.02 18.06 25.86
N HIS A 68 15.20 18.28 25.28
CA HIS A 68 15.47 17.85 23.91
C HIS A 68 15.32 16.35 23.71
N ILE A 69 15.84 15.52 24.63
CA ILE A 69 15.68 14.07 24.55
C ILE A 69 14.20 13.67 24.66
N ALA A 70 13.45 14.31 25.57
CA ALA A 70 12.02 14.04 25.73
C ALA A 70 11.23 14.43 24.47
N ASP A 71 11.54 15.58 23.88
CA ASP A 71 10.91 16.09 22.65
C ASP A 71 11.24 15.18 21.46
N ASP A 72 12.49 14.73 21.32
CA ASP A 72 12.93 13.81 20.27
C ASP A 72 12.25 12.44 20.41
N LEU A 73 12.15 11.92 21.65
CA LEU A 73 11.47 10.66 21.92
C LEU A 73 9.97 10.77 21.63
N ALA A 74 9.33 11.87 22.03
CA ALA A 74 7.92 12.13 21.77
C ALA A 74 7.64 12.23 20.26
N GLN A 75 8.49 12.94 19.52
CA GLN A 75 8.39 13.02 18.05
C GLN A 75 8.61 11.66 17.40
N ALA A 76 9.62 10.89 17.81
CA ALA A 76 9.87 9.55 17.29
C ALA A 76 8.67 8.61 17.55
N GLN A 77 8.06 8.69 18.73
CA GLN A 77 6.89 7.89 19.06
C GLN A 77 5.65 8.32 18.26
N ALA A 78 5.46 9.61 18.04
CA ALA A 78 4.39 10.14 17.19
C ALA A 78 4.55 9.65 15.74
N LEU A 79 5.75 9.79 15.16
CA LEU A 79 6.06 9.34 13.80
C LEU A 79 5.90 7.82 13.66
N LYS A 80 6.31 7.04 14.66
CA LYS A 80 6.10 5.61 14.69
C LYS A 80 4.60 5.27 14.69
N THR A 81 3.82 5.94 15.53
CA THR A 81 2.37 5.71 15.63
C THR A 81 1.66 6.07 14.32
N GLU A 82 2.05 7.18 13.69
CA GLU A 82 1.53 7.58 12.38
C GLU A 82 1.89 6.57 11.29
N SER A 83 3.14 6.08 11.28
CA SER A 83 3.61 5.06 10.34
C SER A 83 2.86 3.73 10.51
N ASP A 84 2.69 3.27 11.76
CA ASP A 84 1.94 2.06 12.08
C ASP A 84 0.46 2.19 11.66
N ALA A 85 -0.15 3.36 11.87
CA ALA A 85 -1.51 3.65 11.44
C ALA A 85 -1.63 3.69 9.90
N ALA A 86 -0.68 4.31 9.21
CA ALA A 86 -0.63 4.35 7.75
C ALA A 86 -0.45 2.94 7.16
N LEU A 87 0.42 2.12 7.76
CA LEU A 87 0.62 0.73 7.35
C LEU A 87 -0.67 -0.09 7.52
N ALA A 88 -1.33 0.01 8.68
CA ALA A 88 -2.60 -0.67 8.92
C ALA A 88 -3.71 -0.22 7.94
N ALA A 89 -3.79 1.08 7.64
CA ALA A 89 -4.74 1.61 6.65
C ALA A 89 -4.43 1.09 5.24
N HIS A 90 -3.16 1.03 4.85
CA HIS A 90 -2.72 0.53 3.55
C HIS A 90 -3.01 -0.97 3.40
N GLU A 91 -2.70 -1.78 4.41
CA GLU A 91 -3.02 -3.21 4.44
C GLU A 91 -4.52 -3.46 4.36
N LYS A 92 -5.32 -2.69 5.11
CA LYS A 92 -6.79 -2.75 5.04
C LYS A 92 -7.28 -2.41 3.63
N ALA A 93 -6.79 -1.32 3.03
CA ALA A 93 -7.17 -0.91 1.70
C ALA A 93 -6.81 -1.97 0.63
N LEU A 94 -5.63 -2.58 0.73
CA LEU A 94 -5.21 -3.67 -0.14
C LEU A 94 -6.11 -4.91 -0.01
N ASN A 95 -6.44 -5.31 1.21
CA ASN A 95 -7.31 -6.45 1.46
C ASN A 95 -8.74 -6.19 0.95
N GLU A 96 -9.28 -4.99 1.18
CA GLU A 96 -10.57 -4.60 0.63
C GLU A 96 -10.55 -4.57 -0.90
N ALA A 97 -9.50 -4.02 -1.52
CA ALA A 97 -9.37 -3.99 -2.98
C ALA A 97 -9.30 -5.39 -3.58
N ARG A 98 -8.53 -6.30 -2.98
CA ARG A 98 -8.47 -7.71 -3.39
C ARG A 98 -9.82 -8.41 -3.27
N ASN A 99 -10.53 -8.20 -2.15
CA ASN A 99 -11.85 -8.78 -1.95
C ASN A 99 -12.86 -8.24 -2.98
N ARG A 100 -12.89 -6.91 -3.21
CA ARG A 100 -13.74 -6.29 -4.23
C ARG A 100 -13.43 -6.83 -5.64
N ALA A 101 -12.15 -6.96 -5.99
CA ALA A 101 -11.73 -7.52 -7.27
C ALA A 101 -12.19 -8.97 -7.44
N GLN A 102 -12.04 -9.81 -6.41
CA GLN A 102 -12.48 -11.20 -6.45
C GLN A 102 -14.00 -11.31 -6.58
N THR A 103 -14.76 -10.51 -5.81
CA THR A 103 -16.22 -10.45 -5.92
C THR A 103 -16.65 -10.01 -7.31
N LEU A 104 -16.06 -8.93 -7.84
CA LEU A 104 -16.37 -8.42 -9.17
C LEU A 104 -16.04 -9.45 -10.27
N ALA A 105 -14.91 -10.15 -10.16
CA ALA A 105 -14.54 -11.20 -11.11
C ALA A 105 -15.55 -12.36 -11.09
N ASN A 106 -15.96 -12.79 -9.91
CA ASN A 106 -16.95 -13.85 -9.74
C ASN A 106 -18.33 -13.44 -10.29
N GLU A 107 -18.79 -12.22 -9.96
CA GLU A 107 -20.05 -11.67 -10.47
C GLU A 107 -20.05 -11.53 -11.99
N THR A 108 -18.95 -11.02 -12.56
CA THR A 108 -18.80 -10.85 -14.01
C THR A 108 -18.81 -12.20 -14.70
N ARG A 109 -18.10 -13.20 -14.16
CA ARG A 109 -18.11 -14.57 -14.70
C ARG A 109 -19.50 -15.20 -14.64
N ALA A 110 -20.22 -15.02 -13.54
CA ALA A 110 -21.58 -15.51 -13.38
C ALA A 110 -22.54 -14.85 -14.40
N LYS A 111 -22.48 -13.52 -14.54
CA LYS A 111 -23.28 -12.77 -15.54
C LYS A 111 -22.96 -13.20 -16.96
N ALA A 112 -21.68 -13.28 -17.33
CA ALA A 112 -21.25 -13.72 -18.67
C ALA A 112 -21.70 -15.16 -18.97
N SER A 113 -21.63 -16.06 -17.99
CA SER A 113 -22.12 -17.44 -18.16
C SER A 113 -23.64 -17.48 -18.35
N ALA A 114 -24.40 -16.66 -17.61
CA ALA A 114 -25.85 -16.59 -17.74
C ALA A 114 -26.27 -16.02 -19.10
N GLU A 115 -25.60 -14.95 -19.57
CA GLU A 115 -25.83 -14.36 -20.88
C GLU A 115 -25.47 -15.34 -22.01
N ALA A 116 -24.35 -16.07 -21.89
CA ALA A 116 -23.96 -17.08 -22.86
C ALA A 116 -24.99 -18.22 -22.96
N GLU A 117 -25.49 -18.71 -21.83
CA GLU A 117 -26.53 -19.74 -21.79
C GLU A 117 -27.87 -19.23 -22.37
N ALA A 118 -28.25 -17.99 -22.05
CA ALA A 118 -29.45 -17.38 -22.62
C ALA A 118 -29.35 -17.25 -24.15
N ARG A 119 -28.22 -16.74 -24.65
CA ARG A 119 -27.98 -16.60 -26.08
C ARG A 119 -27.90 -17.95 -26.79
N ARG A 120 -27.31 -18.95 -26.15
CA ARG A 120 -27.29 -20.33 -26.66
C ARG A 120 -28.70 -20.87 -26.83
N ARG A 121 -29.56 -20.73 -25.81
CA ARG A 121 -30.97 -21.17 -25.90
C ARG A 121 -31.75 -20.45 -27.01
N GLU A 122 -31.52 -19.15 -27.17
CA GLU A 122 -32.14 -18.37 -28.25
C GLU A 122 -31.71 -18.89 -29.63
N VAL A 123 -30.41 -19.14 -29.83
CA VAL A 123 -29.87 -19.68 -31.07
C VAL A 123 -30.37 -21.10 -31.33
N ASP A 124 -30.39 -21.95 -30.30
CA ASP A 124 -30.89 -23.33 -30.42
C ASP A 124 -32.38 -23.35 -30.81
N ALA A 125 -33.21 -22.46 -30.25
CA ALA A 125 -34.62 -22.32 -30.62
C ALA A 125 -34.81 -21.84 -32.08
N LYS A 126 -34.02 -20.86 -32.51
CA LYS A 126 -34.00 -20.40 -33.91
C LYS A 126 -33.57 -21.52 -34.86
N LEU A 127 -32.53 -22.26 -34.49
CA LEU A 127 -32.04 -23.37 -35.30
C LEU A 127 -33.09 -24.48 -35.42
N ALA A 128 -33.76 -24.85 -34.33
CA ALA A 128 -34.84 -25.83 -34.36
C ALA A 128 -35.99 -25.39 -35.30
N THR A 129 -36.30 -24.10 -35.33
CA THR A 129 -37.31 -23.53 -36.22
C THR A 129 -36.86 -23.63 -37.68
N HIS A 130 -35.64 -23.21 -38.00
CA HIS A 130 -35.08 -23.32 -39.35
C HIS A 130 -34.98 -24.75 -39.85
N VAL A 131 -34.63 -25.70 -38.99
CA VAL A 131 -34.61 -27.14 -39.33
C VAL A 131 -36.03 -27.59 -39.68
N SER A 132 -37.03 -27.27 -38.86
CA SER A 132 -38.43 -27.64 -39.15
C SER A 132 -38.95 -27.02 -40.45
N GLU A 133 -38.61 -25.77 -40.72
CA GLU A 133 -38.97 -25.09 -41.98
C GLU A 133 -38.29 -25.75 -43.20
N ALA A 134 -37.00 -26.08 -43.07
CA ALA A 134 -36.26 -26.77 -44.11
C ALA A 134 -36.83 -28.17 -44.38
N GLU A 135 -37.17 -28.93 -43.34
CA GLU A 135 -37.81 -30.25 -43.47
C GLU A 135 -39.16 -30.14 -44.20
N LYS A 136 -40.00 -29.16 -43.85
CA LYS A 136 -41.27 -28.91 -44.56
C LYS A 136 -41.03 -28.57 -46.03
N ARG A 137 -40.04 -27.72 -46.34
CA ARG A 137 -39.69 -27.35 -47.71
C ARG A 137 -39.15 -28.52 -48.53
N ILE A 138 -38.35 -29.39 -47.91
CA ILE A 138 -37.86 -30.63 -48.53
C ILE A 138 -39.03 -31.57 -48.81
N ALA A 139 -39.93 -31.78 -47.85
CA ALA A 139 -41.11 -32.63 -48.03
C ALA A 139 -42.03 -32.12 -49.15
N ALA A 140 -42.28 -30.79 -49.21
CA ALA A 140 -43.07 -30.17 -50.25
C ALA A 140 -42.42 -30.33 -51.64
N THR A 141 -41.12 -30.04 -51.74
CA THR A 141 -40.35 -30.22 -53.00
C THR A 141 -40.36 -31.67 -53.46
N ARG A 142 -40.20 -32.62 -52.52
CA ARG A 142 -40.26 -34.05 -52.80
C ARG A 142 -41.64 -34.44 -53.34
N SER A 143 -42.71 -34.00 -52.70
CA SER A 143 -44.08 -34.27 -53.15
C SER A 143 -44.34 -33.72 -54.56
N ALA A 144 -43.93 -32.47 -54.82
CA ALA A 144 -44.04 -31.84 -56.13
C ALA A 144 -43.24 -32.59 -57.21
N ALA A 145 -41.99 -32.98 -56.92
CA ALA A 145 -41.15 -33.75 -57.83
C ALA A 145 -41.77 -35.13 -58.13
N MET A 146 -42.28 -35.85 -57.13
CA MET A 146 -42.95 -37.13 -57.33
C MET A 146 -44.22 -37.00 -58.17
N SER A 147 -44.98 -35.91 -58.02
CA SER A 147 -46.13 -35.61 -58.89
C SER A 147 -45.69 -35.35 -60.34
N GLY A 148 -44.61 -34.60 -60.54
CA GLY A 148 -44.04 -34.35 -61.87
C GLY A 148 -43.57 -35.64 -62.56
N VAL A 149 -42.94 -36.56 -61.81
CA VAL A 149 -42.51 -37.87 -62.32
C VAL A 149 -43.70 -38.71 -62.80
N ARG A 150 -44.84 -38.70 -62.08
CA ARG A 150 -46.06 -39.40 -62.54
C ARG A 150 -46.55 -38.87 -63.90
N GLY A 151 -46.53 -37.55 -64.10
CA GLY A 151 -46.89 -36.93 -65.38
C GLY A 151 -45.97 -37.36 -66.53
N ILE A 152 -44.65 -37.28 -66.30
CA ILE A 152 -43.64 -37.69 -67.28
C ILE A 152 -43.75 -39.20 -67.59
N ALA A 153 -43.98 -40.03 -66.57
CA ALA A 153 -44.19 -41.46 -66.74
C ALA A 153 -45.45 -41.76 -67.58
N ALA A 154 -46.53 -41.01 -67.38
CA ALA A 154 -47.76 -41.14 -68.18
C ALA A 154 -47.54 -40.75 -69.64
N GLU A 155 -46.85 -39.64 -69.90
CA GLU A 155 -46.49 -39.22 -71.26
C GLU A 155 -45.57 -40.22 -71.93
N ALA A 156 -44.52 -40.69 -71.23
CA ALA A 156 -43.58 -41.67 -71.76
C ALA A 156 -44.27 -43.02 -72.05
N ALA A 157 -45.10 -43.52 -71.13
CA ALA A 157 -45.87 -44.74 -71.33
C ALA A 157 -46.84 -44.62 -72.52
N SER A 158 -47.56 -43.50 -72.64
CA SER A 158 -48.43 -43.23 -73.79
C SER A 158 -47.66 -43.26 -75.10
N ALA A 159 -46.49 -42.60 -75.16
CA ALA A 159 -45.67 -42.52 -76.36
C ALA A 159 -45.08 -43.88 -76.76
N ILE A 160 -44.66 -44.69 -75.78
CA ILE A 160 -44.16 -46.05 -76.00
C ILE A 160 -45.27 -46.94 -76.57
N VAL A 161 -46.47 -46.91 -75.97
CA VAL A 161 -47.60 -47.74 -76.42
C VAL A 161 -48.07 -47.31 -77.82
N GLU A 162 -48.19 -46.01 -78.07
CA GLU A 162 -48.55 -45.48 -79.40
C GLU A 162 -47.56 -45.93 -80.47
N ARG A 163 -46.25 -45.95 -80.18
CA ARG A 163 -45.24 -46.49 -81.10
C ARG A 163 -45.29 -47.99 -81.30
N LEU A 164 -45.73 -48.76 -80.30
CA LEU A 164 -45.69 -50.23 -80.33
C LEU A 164 -46.91 -50.84 -81.04
N ILE A 165 -48.10 -50.30 -80.77
CA ILE A 165 -49.38 -50.84 -81.27
C ILE A 165 -50.11 -49.89 -82.23
N GLY A 166 -49.58 -48.68 -82.48
CA GLY A 166 -50.13 -47.73 -83.45
C GLY A 166 -51.44 -47.04 -83.02
N VAL A 167 -51.89 -47.27 -81.79
CA VAL A 167 -53.12 -46.71 -81.22
C VAL A 167 -52.77 -45.89 -79.98
N LYS A 168 -53.31 -44.66 -79.90
CA LYS A 168 -53.16 -43.80 -78.73
C LYS A 168 -54.10 -44.26 -77.60
N PRO A 169 -53.57 -44.70 -76.44
CA PRO A 169 -54.42 -45.21 -75.36
C PRO A 169 -55.19 -44.09 -74.66
N GLY A 170 -56.30 -44.43 -74.01
CA GLY A 170 -57.09 -43.49 -73.23
C GLY A 170 -56.31 -42.99 -72.00
N GLN A 171 -56.35 -41.68 -71.75
CA GLN A 171 -55.60 -41.04 -70.65
C GLN A 171 -56.00 -41.59 -69.26
N GLN A 172 -57.25 -42.02 -69.09
CA GLN A 172 -57.75 -42.68 -67.88
C GLN A 172 -57.18 -44.09 -67.68
N GLU A 173 -57.02 -44.88 -68.74
CA GLU A 173 -56.47 -46.25 -68.64
C GLU A 173 -54.98 -46.22 -68.26
N ILE A 174 -54.22 -45.30 -68.85
CA ILE A 174 -52.81 -45.08 -68.50
C ILE A 174 -52.67 -44.63 -67.04
N GLY A 175 -53.51 -43.69 -66.59
CA GLY A 175 -53.51 -43.23 -65.21
C GLY A 175 -53.81 -44.36 -64.21
N ASN A 176 -54.79 -45.22 -64.51
CA ASN A 176 -55.13 -46.36 -63.67
C ASN A 176 -54.01 -47.41 -63.62
N ALA A 177 -53.38 -47.70 -64.76
CA ALA A 177 -52.26 -48.66 -64.84
C ALA A 177 -51.01 -48.17 -64.08
N ILE A 178 -50.70 -46.87 -64.15
CA ILE A 178 -49.59 -46.26 -63.41
C ILE A 178 -49.86 -46.29 -61.90
N ASN A 179 -51.08 -45.97 -61.46
CA ASN A 179 -51.43 -46.03 -60.05
C ASN A 179 -51.31 -47.47 -59.51
N ALA A 180 -51.79 -48.46 -60.26
CA ALA A 180 -51.63 -49.88 -59.89
C ALA A 180 -50.16 -50.33 -59.82
N ALA A 181 -49.28 -49.76 -60.65
CA ALA A 181 -47.85 -50.07 -60.64
C ALA A 181 -47.06 -49.36 -59.52
N VAL A 182 -47.57 -48.27 -58.97
CA VAL A 182 -46.95 -47.51 -57.86
C VAL A 182 -47.36 -48.07 -56.48
N GLU A 183 -48.46 -48.82 -56.41
CA GLU A 183 -48.94 -49.49 -55.18
C GLU A 183 -48.33 -50.89 -54.94
N GLN A 184 -47.61 -51.46 -55.92
CA GLN A 184 -46.80 -52.69 -55.76
C GLN A 184 -45.39 -52.37 -55.25
#